data_AF-A0A925ZNQ3-F1
#
_entry.id   AF-A0A925ZNQ3-F1
#
_cell.length_a   1.000
_cell.length_b   1.000
_cell.length_c   1.000
_cell.angle_alpha   90.00
_cell.angle_beta   90.00
_cell.angle_gamma   90.00
#
_symmetry.space_group_name_H-M   'P 1'
#
loop_
_entity.id
_entity.type
_entity.pdbx_description
1 polymer ?
#
loop_
_entity_poly.entity_id
_entity_poly.type
_entity_poly.pdbx_seq_one_letter_code
_entity_poly.pdbx_strand_id
1 'polypeptide(L)'
;WPYRYDPARSYAENRILASICLANERIHEASMRNRHQRGMGTTIVAFHLNGAKAYVAHVGDSRCYRIRNGAIAPLTRDHSLLEDWKDARPDLTEQEIRDFPHKNVITRALGMRETVDIELSCVKVEDGDRFVLCSDGLSGMLTDAEIHDIVSAQDDPEVAVAELIDRSNEAGGDDNVTAMIIECRLG
;
A
#
# COMPACT_ATOMS: atom_id res chain seq x y z
N TRP A 1 -5.43 13.70 -21.70
CA TRP A 1 -5.02 13.79 -20.28
C TRP A 1 -6.20 14.37 -19.52
N PRO A 2 -6.86 13.62 -18.62
CA PRO A 2 -8.08 14.10 -17.95
C PRO A 2 -7.82 15.10 -16.80
N TYR A 3 -6.62 15.09 -16.21
CA TYR A 3 -6.19 16.05 -15.17
C TYR A 3 -5.18 17.05 -15.72
N ARG A 4 -4.80 18.08 -14.96
CA ARG A 4 -3.75 19.02 -15.38
C ARG A 4 -2.38 18.32 -15.36
N TYR A 5 -1.62 18.45 -16.45
CA TYR A 5 -0.25 17.94 -16.51
C TYR A 5 0.69 18.85 -15.71
N ASP A 6 1.50 18.26 -14.85
CA ASP A 6 2.54 18.95 -14.09
C ASP A 6 3.90 18.78 -14.78
N PRO A 7 4.47 19.85 -15.38
CA PRO A 7 5.75 19.76 -16.08
C PRO A 7 6.95 19.56 -15.16
N ALA A 8 6.79 19.74 -13.84
CA ALA A 8 7.84 19.41 -12.87
C ALA A 8 7.96 17.90 -12.60
N ARG A 9 6.98 17.11 -13.03
CA ARG A 9 6.94 15.66 -12.87
C ARG A 9 7.24 14.95 -14.19
N SER A 10 7.83 13.77 -14.09
CA SER A 10 8.00 12.88 -15.23
C SER A 10 6.65 12.45 -15.81
N TYR A 11 6.67 11.93 -17.04
CA TYR A 11 5.48 11.36 -17.66
C TYR A 11 4.88 10.20 -16.84
N ALA A 12 5.74 9.36 -16.24
CA ALA A 12 5.34 8.22 -15.42
C ALA A 12 4.61 8.66 -14.14
N GLU A 13 5.14 9.66 -13.43
CA GLU A 13 4.50 10.23 -12.23
C GLU A 13 3.16 10.87 -12.56
N ASN A 14 3.11 11.68 -13.61
CA ASN A 14 1.85 12.24 -14.08
C ASN A 14 0.85 11.12 -14.37
N ARG A 15 1.27 10.06 -15.06
CA ARG A 15 0.38 8.97 -15.51
C ARG A 15 -0.26 8.22 -14.35
N ILE A 16 0.54 7.84 -13.36
CA ILE A 16 0.02 7.10 -12.20
C ILE A 16 -0.92 7.98 -11.36
N LEU A 17 -0.56 9.25 -11.12
CA LEU A 17 -1.41 10.20 -10.40
C LEU A 17 -2.74 10.43 -11.12
N ALA A 18 -2.72 10.73 -12.41
CA ALA A 18 -3.92 10.95 -13.20
C ALA A 18 -4.84 9.72 -13.24
N SER A 19 -4.28 8.51 -13.22
CA SER A 19 -5.05 7.27 -13.19
C SER A 19 -5.76 7.09 -11.84
N ILE A 20 -5.08 7.37 -10.74
CA ILE A 20 -5.66 7.27 -9.38
C ILE A 20 -6.72 8.36 -9.16
N CYS A 21 -6.47 9.60 -9.59
CA CYS A 21 -7.49 10.66 -9.53
C CYS A 21 -8.74 10.25 -10.32
N LEU A 22 -8.58 9.68 -11.52
CA LEU A 22 -9.71 9.22 -12.33
C LEU A 22 -10.50 8.12 -11.61
N ALA A 23 -9.80 7.17 -10.98
CA ALA A 23 -10.43 6.13 -10.18
C ALA A 23 -11.23 6.73 -9.00
N ASN A 24 -10.64 7.69 -8.28
CA ASN A 24 -11.32 8.40 -7.18
C ASN A 24 -12.62 9.06 -7.65
N GLU A 25 -12.56 9.83 -8.74
CA GLU A 25 -13.72 10.52 -9.31
C GLU A 25 -14.83 9.52 -9.64
N ARG A 26 -14.49 8.41 -10.31
CA ARG A 26 -15.47 7.37 -10.68
C ARG A 26 -16.11 6.70 -9.46
N ILE A 27 -15.33 6.39 -8.43
CA ILE A 27 -15.83 5.78 -7.19
C ILE A 27 -16.73 6.78 -6.44
N HIS A 28 -16.31 8.05 -6.35
CA HIS A 28 -17.09 9.11 -5.72
C HIS A 28 -18.42 9.36 -6.45
N GLU A 29 -18.40 9.46 -7.78
CA GLU A 29 -19.62 9.60 -8.57
C GLU A 29 -20.58 8.41 -8.38
N ALA A 30 -20.05 7.19 -8.36
CA ALA A 30 -20.85 5.99 -8.15
C ALA A 30 -21.50 5.97 -6.77
N SER A 31 -20.75 6.36 -5.73
CA SER A 31 -21.26 6.41 -4.36
C SER A 31 -22.35 7.48 -4.16
N MET A 32 -22.32 8.55 -4.96
CA MET A 32 -23.34 9.60 -4.96
C MET A 32 -24.59 9.23 -5.77
N ARG A 33 -24.45 8.48 -6.87
CA ARG A 33 -25.56 8.14 -7.79
C ARG A 33 -26.36 6.92 -7.36
N ASN A 34 -25.72 5.94 -6.69
CA ASN A 34 -26.36 4.70 -6.30
C ASN A 34 -26.51 4.61 -4.78
N ARG A 35 -27.74 4.57 -4.30
CA ARG A 35 -28.05 4.45 -2.87
C ARG A 35 -27.40 3.21 -2.23
N HIS A 36 -27.23 2.12 -2.97
CA HIS A 36 -26.57 0.90 -2.49
C HIS A 36 -25.04 1.03 -2.35
N GLN A 37 -24.44 2.03 -2.99
CA GLN A 37 -23.00 2.31 -2.95
C GLN A 37 -22.67 3.56 -2.13
N ARG A 38 -23.66 4.11 -1.41
CA ARG A 38 -23.48 5.33 -0.62
C ARG A 38 -22.41 5.11 0.45
N GLY A 39 -21.38 5.96 0.42
CA GLY A 39 -20.24 5.87 1.33
C GLY A 39 -19.19 4.83 0.95
N MET A 40 -19.31 4.18 -0.22
CA MET A 40 -18.29 3.27 -0.74
C MET A 40 -16.95 3.98 -0.90
N GLY A 41 -15.89 3.28 -0.51
CA GLY A 41 -14.51 3.68 -0.76
C GLY A 41 -13.60 2.46 -0.81
N THR A 42 -12.36 2.68 -1.23
CA THR A 42 -11.35 1.62 -1.31
C THR A 42 -9.96 2.22 -1.17
N THR A 43 -9.03 1.44 -0.65
CA THR A 43 -7.61 1.79 -0.64
C THR A 43 -7.00 1.56 -2.02
N ILE A 44 -5.79 2.07 -2.21
CA ILE A 44 -4.96 1.69 -3.36
C ILE A 44 -3.49 1.72 -2.95
N VAL A 45 -2.75 0.71 -3.38
CA VAL A 45 -1.29 0.75 -3.49
C VAL A 45 -0.95 0.32 -4.91
N ALA A 46 -0.27 1.18 -5.64
CA ALA A 46 0.02 1.01 -7.06
C ALA A 46 1.53 1.00 -7.28
N PHE A 47 2.00 0.08 -8.10
CA PHE A 47 3.40 -0.04 -8.50
C PHE A 47 3.53 0.13 -10.01
N HIS A 48 4.38 1.06 -10.44
CA HIS A 48 4.68 1.27 -11.85
C HIS A 48 6.19 1.23 -12.11
N LEU A 49 6.64 0.22 -12.84
CA LEU A 49 8.04 0.09 -13.27
C LEU A 49 8.26 0.82 -14.59
N ASN A 50 9.31 1.64 -14.65
CA ASN A 50 9.76 2.31 -15.87
C ASN A 50 11.30 2.35 -15.91
N GLY A 51 11.90 1.42 -16.66
CA GLY A 51 13.34 1.18 -16.63
C GLY A 51 13.81 0.75 -15.24
N ALA A 52 14.91 1.33 -14.75
CA ALA A 52 15.46 1.05 -13.42
C ALA A 52 14.82 1.90 -12.29
N LYS A 53 13.58 2.36 -12.47
CA LYS A 53 12.83 3.13 -11.49
C LYS A 53 11.44 2.53 -11.28
N ALA A 54 11.04 2.41 -10.03
CA ALA A 54 9.68 2.07 -9.64
C ALA A 54 9.02 3.28 -8.98
N TYR A 55 7.78 3.54 -9.38
CA TYR A 55 6.91 4.55 -8.80
C TYR A 55 5.86 3.82 -7.95
N VAL A 56 5.82 4.14 -6.67
CA VAL A 56 4.84 3.60 -5.73
C VAL A 56 3.90 4.72 -5.35
N ALA A 57 2.60 4.54 -5.60
CA ALA A 57 1.58 5.51 -5.23
C ALA A 57 0.53 4.85 -4.34
N HIS A 58 0.16 5.48 -3.23
CA HIS A 58 -0.83 4.89 -2.32
C HIS A 58 -1.82 5.90 -1.75
N VAL A 59 -3.00 5.37 -1.42
CA VAL A 59 -4.04 6.01 -0.61
C VAL A 59 -4.67 4.95 0.28
N GLY A 60 -4.49 5.06 1.58
CA GLY A 60 -5.04 4.14 2.57
C GLY A 60 -3.91 3.48 3.36
N ASP A 61 -4.17 2.29 3.85
CA ASP A 61 -3.29 1.47 4.69
C ASP A 61 -2.88 0.14 4.02
N SER A 62 -3.20 -0.04 2.73
CA SER A 62 -2.53 -1.05 1.92
C SER A 62 -1.07 -0.63 1.68
N ARG A 63 -0.15 -1.58 1.80
CA ARG A 63 1.28 -1.30 1.92
C ARG A 63 2.09 -1.77 0.73
N CYS A 64 3.23 -1.13 0.53
CA CYS A 64 4.30 -1.61 -0.32
C CYS A 64 5.61 -1.67 0.48
N TYR A 65 6.30 -2.80 0.40
CA TYR A 65 7.61 -3.03 0.97
C TYR A 65 8.63 -3.30 -0.13
N ARG A 66 9.90 -2.98 0.15
CA ARG A 66 11.04 -3.44 -0.64
C ARG A 66 11.92 -4.34 0.21
N ILE A 67 12.28 -5.49 -0.34
CA ILE A 67 13.30 -6.38 0.19
C ILE A 67 14.52 -6.29 -0.72
N ARG A 68 15.65 -5.86 -0.13
CA ARG A 68 16.95 -5.72 -0.81
C ARG A 68 18.06 -6.02 0.16
N ASN A 69 19.07 -6.78 -0.26
CA ASN A 69 20.27 -7.07 0.54
C ASN A 69 19.93 -7.63 1.94
N GLY A 70 18.92 -8.49 2.03
CA GLY A 70 18.48 -9.11 3.28
C GLY A 70 17.80 -8.16 4.27
N ALA A 71 17.25 -7.04 3.80
CA ALA A 71 16.50 -6.10 4.61
C ALA A 71 15.17 -5.74 3.96
N ILE A 72 14.10 -5.71 4.77
CA ILE A 72 12.80 -5.15 4.39
C ILE A 72 12.74 -3.66 4.76
N ALA A 73 12.15 -2.86 3.87
CA ALA A 73 11.89 -1.45 4.10
C ALA A 73 10.48 -1.09 3.62
N PRO A 74 9.61 -0.50 4.46
CA PRO A 74 8.34 0.04 4.00
C PRO A 74 8.56 1.23 3.06
N LEU A 75 7.81 1.26 1.96
CA LEU A 75 7.79 2.34 0.98
C LEU A 75 6.54 3.22 1.10
N THR A 76 5.58 2.80 1.90
CA THR A 76 4.31 3.47 2.17
C THR A 76 4.16 3.63 3.67
N ARG A 77 3.49 4.71 4.08
CA ARG A 77 3.04 4.91 5.46
C ARG A 77 1.52 4.95 5.47
N ASP A 78 0.90 4.24 6.39
CA ASP A 78 -0.56 4.11 6.41
C ASP A 78 -1.22 5.48 6.61
N HIS A 79 -2.26 5.74 5.82
CA HIS A 79 -3.19 6.83 6.08
C HIS A 79 -4.23 6.36 7.10
N SER A 80 -3.82 6.21 8.36
CA SER A 80 -4.65 5.72 9.46
C SER A 80 -4.65 6.66 10.66
N LEU A 81 -5.68 6.56 11.49
CA LEU A 81 -5.81 7.38 12.69
C LEU A 81 -4.67 7.12 13.68
N LEU A 82 -4.15 5.88 13.72
CA LEU A 82 -3.01 5.52 14.55
C LEU A 82 -1.74 6.25 14.09
N GLU A 83 -1.48 6.30 12.79
CA GLU A 83 -0.32 7.02 12.24
C GLU A 83 -0.45 8.54 12.45
N ASP A 84 -1.64 9.11 12.25
CA ASP A 84 -1.89 10.53 12.55
C ASP A 84 -1.68 10.84 14.05
N TRP A 85 -2.04 9.90 14.94
CA TRP A 85 -1.84 10.03 16.38
C TRP A 85 -0.36 9.94 16.79
N LYS A 86 0.40 9.05 16.14
CA LYS A 86 1.86 8.93 16.32
C LYS A 86 2.58 10.23 15.95
N ASP A 87 2.18 10.86 14.85
CA ASP A 87 2.76 12.15 14.44
C ASP A 87 2.44 13.27 15.42
N ALA A 88 1.22 13.28 15.97
CA ALA A 88 0.79 14.29 16.94
C ALA A 88 1.43 14.12 18.33
N ARG A 89 1.84 12.89 18.70
CA ARG A 89 2.48 12.59 20.00
C ARG A 89 3.72 11.70 19.84
N PRO A 90 4.90 12.29 19.58
CA PRO A 90 6.15 11.54 19.38
C PRO A 90 6.62 10.71 20.60
N ASP A 91 6.05 10.96 21.78
CA ASP A 91 6.35 10.31 23.06
C ASP A 91 5.45 9.12 23.41
N LEU A 92 4.61 8.67 22.46
CA LEU A 92 3.76 7.48 22.62
C LEU A 92 4.58 6.24 22.97
N THR A 93 4.12 5.53 24.00
CA THR A 93 4.70 4.25 24.38
C THR A 93 4.21 3.12 23.47
N GLU A 94 5.03 2.07 23.34
CA GLU A 94 4.65 0.83 22.67
C GLU A 94 3.35 0.22 23.20
N GLN A 95 3.08 0.35 24.52
CA GLN A 95 1.84 -0.11 25.11
C GLN A 95 0.63 0.71 24.63
N GLU A 96 0.75 2.03 24.58
CA GLU A 96 -0.33 2.89 24.07
C GLU A 96 -0.62 2.64 22.58
N ILE A 97 0.41 2.37 21.78
CA ILE A 97 0.24 1.98 20.36
C ILE A 97 -0.50 0.63 20.27
N ARG A 98 -0.12 -0.34 21.12
CA ARG A 98 -0.79 -1.65 21.18
C ARG A 98 -2.23 -1.58 21.70
N ASP A 99 -2.56 -0.63 22.56
CA ASP A 99 -3.91 -0.52 23.12
C ASP A 99 -4.75 0.55 22.42
N PHE A 100 -4.22 1.18 21.37
CA PHE A 100 -4.89 2.28 20.69
C PHE A 100 -6.27 1.85 20.18
N PRO A 101 -7.36 2.52 20.59
CA PRO A 101 -8.68 2.25 20.05
C PRO A 101 -8.71 2.71 18.59
N HIS A 102 -9.41 1.98 17.71
CA HIS A 102 -9.59 2.36 16.30
C HIS A 102 -8.34 2.22 15.39
N LYS A 103 -7.48 1.22 15.64
CA LYS A 103 -6.32 0.95 14.76
C LYS A 103 -6.67 0.75 13.29
N ASN A 104 -7.85 0.23 13.00
CA ASN A 104 -8.32 -0.08 11.65
C ASN A 104 -9.08 1.10 11.00
N VAL A 105 -9.02 2.30 11.58
CA VAL A 105 -9.68 3.49 11.00
C VAL A 105 -8.72 4.20 10.05
N ILE A 106 -8.99 4.07 8.76
CA ILE A 106 -8.31 4.81 7.71
C ILE A 106 -8.78 6.27 7.64
N THR A 107 -7.85 7.19 7.37
CA THR A 107 -8.10 8.63 7.27
C THR A 107 -8.12 9.12 5.82
N ARG A 108 -7.66 8.29 4.87
CA ARG A 108 -7.77 8.54 3.43
C ARG A 108 -8.14 7.26 2.68
N ALA A 109 -9.09 7.35 1.75
CA ALA A 109 -9.43 6.31 0.80
C ALA A 109 -10.00 6.94 -0.48
N LEU A 110 -9.97 6.20 -1.60
CA LEU A 110 -10.62 6.62 -2.83
C LEU A 110 -12.15 6.63 -2.64
N GLY A 111 -12.82 7.64 -3.20
CA GLY A 111 -14.28 7.78 -3.18
C GLY A 111 -14.85 8.55 -1.98
N MET A 112 -14.08 8.72 -0.91
CA MET A 112 -14.53 9.44 0.30
C MET A 112 -14.82 10.93 0.05
N ARG A 113 -14.06 11.54 -0.87
CA ARG A 113 -14.16 12.96 -1.24
C ARG A 113 -14.02 13.09 -2.76
N GLU A 114 -14.46 14.22 -3.30
CA GLU A 114 -14.34 14.55 -4.73
C GLU A 114 -12.88 14.52 -5.21
N THR A 115 -11.96 14.99 -4.36
CA THR A 115 -10.51 14.95 -4.58
C THR A 115 -9.83 14.05 -3.57
N VAL A 116 -8.67 13.51 -3.93
CA VAL A 116 -7.86 12.65 -3.06
C VAL A 116 -6.41 13.08 -3.04
N ASP A 117 -5.82 13.07 -1.85
CA ASP A 117 -4.39 13.31 -1.65
C ASP A 117 -3.64 11.99 -1.81
N ILE A 118 -2.79 11.92 -2.83
CA ILE A 118 -2.03 10.73 -3.22
C ILE A 118 -0.58 10.91 -2.78
N GLU A 119 -0.05 9.96 -2.03
CA GLU A 119 1.38 9.89 -1.75
C GLU A 119 2.08 9.11 -2.85
N LEU A 120 3.19 9.65 -3.36
CA LEU A 120 3.95 9.09 -4.47
C LEU A 120 5.43 9.08 -4.11
N SER A 121 6.05 7.91 -4.17
CA SER A 121 7.49 7.73 -4.04
C SER A 121 8.10 7.18 -5.33
N CYS A 122 9.34 7.55 -5.60
CA CYS A 122 10.12 7.03 -6.73
C CYS A 122 11.40 6.40 -6.17
N VAL A 123 11.59 5.10 -6.40
CA VAL A 123 12.76 4.36 -5.94
C VAL A 123 13.54 3.80 -7.12
N LYS A 124 14.86 3.75 -6.98
CA LYS A 124 15.73 3.03 -7.92
C LYS A 124 15.55 1.53 -7.71
N VAL A 125 15.38 0.78 -8.79
CA VAL A 125 15.32 -0.68 -8.79
C VAL A 125 16.70 -1.25 -9.07
N GLU A 126 17.06 -2.29 -8.34
CA GLU A 126 18.30 -3.07 -8.50
C GLU A 126 17.96 -4.53 -8.83
N ASP A 127 18.91 -5.23 -9.45
CA ASP A 127 18.73 -6.64 -9.76
C ASP A 127 18.56 -7.45 -8.47
N GLY A 128 17.60 -8.36 -8.45
CA GLY A 128 17.25 -9.15 -7.26
C GLY A 128 16.36 -8.43 -6.24
N ASP A 129 15.96 -7.17 -6.49
CA ASP A 129 14.95 -6.53 -5.65
C ASP A 129 13.63 -7.30 -5.67
N ARG A 130 13.02 -7.47 -4.50
CA ARG A 130 11.64 -7.92 -4.37
C ARG A 130 10.78 -6.82 -3.76
N PHE A 131 9.63 -6.58 -4.35
CA PHE A 131 8.61 -5.69 -3.77
C PHE A 131 7.40 -6.50 -3.35
N VAL A 132 6.88 -6.24 -2.15
CA VAL A 132 5.66 -6.87 -1.63
C VAL A 132 4.59 -5.80 -1.54
N LEU A 133 3.47 -6.00 -2.24
CA LEU A 133 2.28 -5.18 -2.08
C LEU A 133 1.22 -6.02 -1.36
N CYS A 134 0.55 -5.45 -0.37
CA CYS A 134 -0.46 -6.19 0.39
C CYS A 134 -1.58 -5.30 0.93
N SER A 135 -2.73 -5.94 1.22
CA SER A 135 -3.76 -5.36 2.07
C SER A 135 -3.35 -5.41 3.55
N ASP A 136 -4.06 -4.63 4.36
CA ASP A 136 -4.00 -4.66 5.82
C ASP A 136 -4.37 -6.04 6.39
N GLY A 137 -5.19 -6.82 5.70
CA GLY A 137 -5.43 -8.24 6.03
C GLY A 137 -4.14 -9.07 6.17
N LEU A 138 -3.07 -8.73 5.43
CA LEU A 138 -1.75 -9.34 5.62
C LEU A 138 -0.97 -8.66 6.75
N SER A 139 -0.76 -7.34 6.63
CA SER A 139 0.14 -6.60 7.52
C SER A 139 -0.42 -6.32 8.92
N GLY A 140 -1.71 -6.62 9.14
CA GLY A 140 -2.36 -6.65 10.44
C GLY A 140 -2.20 -8.00 11.15
N MET A 141 -1.92 -9.08 10.41
CA MET A 141 -1.72 -10.43 10.94
C MET A 141 -0.24 -10.78 11.11
N LEU A 142 0.61 -10.32 10.19
CA LEU A 142 2.04 -10.58 10.17
C LEU A 142 2.84 -9.30 10.38
N THR A 143 3.90 -9.40 11.18
CA THR A 143 4.88 -8.33 11.33
C THR A 143 5.74 -8.19 10.07
N ASP A 144 6.32 -7.00 9.87
CA ASP A 144 7.26 -6.76 8.76
C ASP A 144 8.43 -7.76 8.75
N ALA A 145 8.89 -8.20 9.93
CA ALA A 145 9.94 -9.21 10.06
C ALA A 145 9.48 -10.60 9.59
N GLU A 146 8.26 -11.01 9.93
CA GLU A 146 7.70 -12.28 9.45
C GLU A 146 7.48 -12.26 7.93
N ILE A 147 6.97 -11.16 7.39
CA ILE A 147 6.84 -10.97 5.94
C ILE A 147 8.21 -11.10 5.27
N HIS A 148 9.23 -10.43 5.82
CA HIS A 148 10.59 -10.52 5.33
C HIS A 148 11.11 -11.96 5.31
N ASP A 149 10.98 -12.67 6.44
CA ASP A 149 11.54 -14.01 6.60
C ASP A 149 10.86 -15.01 5.66
N ILE A 150 9.53 -14.93 5.51
CA ILE A 150 8.77 -15.75 4.56
C ILE A 150 9.26 -15.50 3.12
N VAL A 151 9.32 -14.23 2.70
CA VAL A 151 9.69 -13.89 1.31
C VAL A 151 11.16 -14.19 1.03
N SER A 152 12.04 -14.11 2.02
CA SER A 152 13.47 -14.39 1.87
C SER A 152 13.81 -15.88 1.91
N ALA A 153 12.93 -16.72 2.49
CA ALA A 153 13.13 -18.16 2.58
C ALA A 153 12.79 -18.91 1.29
N GLN A 154 12.08 -18.29 0.35
CA GLN A 154 11.60 -18.93 -0.87
C GLN A 154 12.25 -18.33 -2.10
N ASP A 155 12.79 -19.15 -3.00
CA ASP A 155 13.30 -18.66 -4.29
C ASP A 155 12.15 -18.32 -5.26
N ASP A 156 11.02 -19.03 -5.16
CA ASP A 156 9.85 -18.83 -6.01
C ASP A 156 8.87 -17.81 -5.40
N PRO A 157 8.59 -16.68 -6.06
CA PRO A 157 7.61 -15.69 -5.61
C PRO A 157 6.20 -16.26 -5.41
N GLU A 158 5.78 -17.26 -6.20
CA GLU A 158 4.45 -17.86 -6.06
C GLU A 158 4.34 -18.64 -4.75
N VAL A 159 5.39 -19.38 -4.39
CA VAL A 159 5.46 -20.11 -3.11
C VAL A 159 5.50 -19.14 -1.93
N ALA A 160 6.27 -18.05 -2.04
CA ALA A 160 6.30 -17.00 -1.04
C ALA A 160 4.91 -16.36 -0.82
N VAL A 161 4.18 -16.06 -1.90
CA VAL A 161 2.82 -15.51 -1.78
C VAL A 161 1.88 -16.52 -1.10
N ALA A 162 1.91 -17.80 -1.49
CA ALA A 162 1.08 -18.82 -0.86
C ALA A 162 1.34 -18.92 0.65
N GLU A 163 2.62 -18.98 1.05
CA GLU A 163 3.01 -19.01 2.47
C GLU A 163 2.57 -17.74 3.22
N LEU A 164 2.67 -16.55 2.62
CA LEU A 164 2.16 -15.32 3.23
C LEU A 164 0.66 -15.41 3.53
N ILE A 165 -0.13 -15.92 2.57
CA ILE A 165 -1.57 -16.08 2.75
C ILE A 165 -1.88 -17.12 3.84
N ASP A 166 -1.23 -18.27 3.80
CA ASP A 166 -1.46 -19.35 4.78
C ASP A 166 -1.12 -18.90 6.20
N ARG A 167 0.05 -18.26 6.38
CA ARG A 167 0.49 -17.73 7.69
C ARG A 167 -0.42 -16.63 8.21
N SER A 168 -0.94 -15.78 7.32
CA SER A 168 -1.94 -14.76 7.69
C SER A 168 -3.25 -15.38 8.17
N ASN A 169 -3.71 -16.45 7.53
CA ASN A 169 -4.91 -17.16 7.93
C ASN A 169 -4.73 -17.89 9.27
N GLU A 170 -3.56 -18.50 9.49
CA GLU A 170 -3.22 -19.18 10.75
C GLU A 170 -3.10 -18.21 11.93
N ALA A 171 -2.66 -16.98 11.70
CA ALA A 171 -2.53 -15.94 12.71
C ALA A 171 -3.89 -15.34 13.17
N GLY A 172 -4.99 -15.69 12.49
CA GLY A 172 -6.35 -15.28 12.85
C GLY A 172 -7.29 -15.24 11.66
N GLY A 173 -6.81 -14.73 10.51
CA GLY A 173 -7.60 -14.65 9.28
C GLY A 173 -8.83 -13.73 9.41
N ASP A 174 -8.72 -12.67 10.20
CA ASP A 174 -9.86 -11.81 10.58
C ASP A 174 -10.36 -10.91 9.42
N ASP A 175 -9.61 -10.79 8.34
CA ASP A 175 -9.94 -9.97 7.16
C ASP A 175 -9.50 -10.62 5.84
N ASN A 176 -9.91 -10.02 4.71
CA ASN A 176 -9.50 -10.42 3.38
C ASN A 176 -8.01 -10.14 3.14
N VAL A 177 -7.26 -11.20 2.90
CA VAL A 177 -5.82 -11.14 2.65
C VAL A 177 -5.56 -11.07 1.13
N THR A 178 -4.85 -10.04 0.69
CA THR A 178 -4.33 -9.92 -0.68
C THR A 178 -2.84 -9.60 -0.62
N ALA A 179 -2.03 -10.33 -1.39
CA ALA A 179 -0.59 -10.14 -1.49
C ALA A 179 -0.11 -10.27 -2.94
N MET A 180 0.91 -9.51 -3.30
CA MET A 180 1.59 -9.56 -4.60
C MET A 180 3.09 -9.38 -4.39
N ILE A 181 3.90 -10.23 -5.03
CA ILE A 181 5.36 -10.09 -5.06
C ILE A 181 5.80 -9.75 -6.48
N ILE A 182 6.65 -8.73 -6.59
CA ILE A 182 7.30 -8.33 -7.84
C ILE A 182 8.79 -8.58 -7.66
N GLU A 183 9.32 -9.59 -8.36
CA GLU A 183 10.76 -9.84 -8.43
C GLU A 183 11.36 -9.11 -9.64
N CYS A 184 12.37 -8.28 -9.39
CA CYS A 184 13.05 -7.50 -10.42
C CYS A 184 14.28 -8.23 -10.91
N ARG A 185 14.34 -8.47 -12.23
CA ARG A 185 15.52 -9.00 -12.91
C ARG A 185 15.97 -7.97 -13.94
N LEU A 186 17.10 -7.31 -13.68
CA LEU A 186 17.72 -6.36 -14.60
C LEU A 186 18.79 -7.12 -15.39
N GLY A 187 18.51 -7.35 -16.68
CA GLY A 187 19.43 -8.02 -17.61
C GLY A 187 20.67 -7.20 -17.96
#